data_AF-D6YWD6-F1
#
_entry.id   AF-D6YWD6-F1
#
_cell.length_a   1.000
_cell.length_b   1.000
_cell.length_c   1.000
_cell.angle_alpha   90.00
_cell.angle_beta   90.00
_cell.angle_gamma   90.00
#
_symmetry.space_group_name_H-M   'P 1'
#
loop_
_entity.id
_entity.type
_entity.pdbx_description
1 polymer ?
#
loop_
_entity_poly.entity_id
_entity_poly.type
_entity_poly.pdbx_seq_one_letter_code
_entity_poly.pdbx_strand_id
1 'polypeptide(L)'
;MKSIKMPFGLNSDGNLVHISEVVNGKKCDCICPSCKAPLTAAKGNIKQHHFKHAIDSGCESGLESSIHLAAKEIIKEKKTIKLPENVLVLEKKDSKGLPHHESTIIVEAGLLIKFDFVEEEKIIDGMIVDLLAKKQEKQLIIEIYFRHNVDDEKIQKIKNSNISAIELDLSNLSPEDLIDRNTFWNYINNPERAQWLYNSTHQDEYLKLQKNLDQKIEKKEQEYIKEREKEMKRLTRSIEEVKRIKEDSSLIINLDEFKNNFNLYSRNIPKFLNLNILPDLLNLSELPDFINLKVQDGDWIYGSEGCVWQLIVYSMLYPRVGEIMTIKFTDKWLKKILVSKVHNPVKNISILRERFPEIVSSNLPGDIPNTWKTLRTYFNYLCKLGMLSNMGHNCFFVEKNNSCKQGDFMKKI
;
A
#
# COMPACT_ATOMS: atom_id res chain seq x y z
N MET A 1 -22.05 -8.16 36.56
CA MET A 1 -20.93 -9.08 36.82
C MET A 1 -20.95 -9.46 38.29
N LYS A 2 -20.81 -10.74 38.65
CA LYS A 2 -20.73 -11.14 40.06
C LYS A 2 -19.40 -10.60 40.63
N SER A 3 -19.45 -9.88 41.76
CA SER A 3 -18.23 -9.43 42.42
C SER A 3 -17.44 -10.64 42.93
N ILE A 4 -16.17 -10.76 42.59
CA ILE A 4 -15.28 -11.78 43.14
C ILE A 4 -15.17 -11.58 44.66
N LYS A 5 -15.09 -12.68 45.41
CA LYS A 5 -14.82 -12.68 46.85
C LYS A 5 -13.45 -13.30 47.13
N MET A 6 -12.85 -12.93 48.26
CA MET A 6 -11.48 -13.31 48.64
C MET A 6 -11.33 -14.83 48.78
N PRO A 7 -10.58 -15.51 47.88
CA PRO A 7 -10.51 -16.97 47.87
C PRO A 7 -9.31 -17.54 48.64
N PHE A 8 -8.31 -16.71 48.96
CA PHE A 8 -7.09 -17.12 49.65
C PHE A 8 -6.91 -16.41 50.98
N GLY A 9 -6.26 -17.09 51.92
CA GLY A 9 -5.84 -16.55 53.22
C GLY A 9 -4.58 -17.25 53.71
N LEU A 10 -3.92 -16.72 54.73
CA LEU A 10 -2.74 -17.35 55.33
C LEU A 10 -3.18 -18.20 56.52
N ASN A 11 -2.73 -19.45 56.61
CA ASN A 11 -2.98 -20.30 57.78
C ASN A 11 -2.05 -19.93 58.96
N SER A 12 -2.16 -20.67 60.07
CA SER A 12 -1.34 -20.48 61.28
C SER A 12 0.18 -20.58 61.05
N ASP A 13 0.60 -21.36 60.06
CA ASP A 13 2.00 -21.57 59.71
C ASP A 13 2.53 -20.48 58.76
N GLY A 14 1.66 -19.55 58.34
CA GLY A 14 1.96 -18.53 57.35
C GLY A 14 1.90 -19.00 55.90
N ASN A 15 1.40 -20.22 55.65
CA ASN A 15 1.22 -20.76 54.31
C ASN A 15 -0.08 -20.23 53.69
N LEU A 16 -0.05 -19.91 52.40
CA LEU A 16 -1.25 -19.55 51.67
C LEU A 16 -2.12 -20.77 51.43
N VAL A 17 -3.40 -20.66 51.79
CA VAL A 17 -4.39 -21.74 51.62
C VAL A 17 -5.59 -21.22 50.84
N HIS A 18 -6.12 -22.08 49.97
CA HIS A 18 -7.36 -21.79 49.27
C HIS A 18 -8.57 -22.05 50.18
N ILE A 19 -9.65 -21.31 49.99
CA ILE A 19 -10.87 -21.48 50.79
C ILE A 19 -11.40 -22.92 50.73
N SER A 20 -11.24 -23.65 49.64
CA SER A 20 -11.65 -25.06 49.55
C SER A 20 -10.93 -25.98 50.53
N GLU A 21 -9.71 -25.64 50.95
CA GLU A 21 -8.80 -26.48 51.74
C GLU A 21 -9.01 -26.38 53.26
N VAL A 22 -9.75 -25.36 53.72
CA VAL A 22 -9.92 -25.09 55.16
C VAL A 22 -11.29 -25.53 55.70
N VAL A 23 -11.43 -25.68 57.01
CA VAL A 23 -12.75 -25.93 57.62
C VAL A 23 -13.65 -24.68 57.58
N ASN A 24 -14.97 -24.87 57.57
CA ASN A 24 -15.92 -23.75 57.59
C ASN A 24 -15.91 -22.99 58.93
N GLY A 25 -16.15 -21.69 58.89
CA GLY A 25 -16.26 -20.82 60.06
C GLY A 25 -14.92 -20.32 60.60
N LYS A 26 -14.92 -19.85 61.85
CA LYS A 26 -13.73 -19.27 62.52
C LYS A 26 -12.63 -20.28 62.81
N LYS A 27 -12.96 -21.57 62.83
CA LYS A 27 -12.01 -22.67 63.04
C LYS A 27 -11.00 -22.85 61.89
N CYS A 28 -11.11 -22.06 60.81
CA CYS A 28 -10.08 -22.05 59.78
C CYS A 28 -8.75 -21.48 60.26
N ASP A 29 -8.77 -20.64 61.32
CA ASP A 29 -7.59 -19.98 61.89
C ASP A 29 -6.71 -19.25 60.87
N CYS A 30 -7.33 -18.75 59.79
CA CYS A 30 -6.66 -17.99 58.74
C CYS A 30 -6.63 -16.49 59.05
N ILE A 31 -5.64 -15.79 58.50
CA ILE A 31 -5.50 -14.33 58.55
C ILE A 31 -5.43 -13.71 57.15
N CYS A 32 -5.82 -12.44 57.03
CA CYS A 32 -5.76 -11.66 55.79
C CYS A 32 -4.29 -11.43 55.37
N PRO A 33 -3.90 -11.72 54.11
CA PRO A 33 -2.55 -11.43 53.63
C PRO A 33 -2.17 -9.95 53.73
N SER A 34 -3.16 -9.04 53.60
CA SER A 34 -2.97 -7.59 53.61
C SER A 34 -2.92 -7.00 55.02
N CYS A 35 -4.04 -7.01 55.75
CA CYS A 35 -4.14 -6.36 57.07
C CYS A 35 -3.79 -7.26 58.26
N LYS A 36 -3.49 -8.55 58.02
CA LYS A 36 -3.23 -9.58 59.04
C LYS A 36 -4.38 -9.83 60.03
N ALA A 37 -5.56 -9.24 59.82
CA ALA A 37 -6.71 -9.47 60.68
C ALA A 37 -7.29 -10.90 60.50
N PRO A 38 -7.89 -11.49 61.55
CA PRO A 38 -8.48 -12.83 61.48
C PRO A 38 -9.60 -12.94 60.44
N LEU A 39 -9.66 -14.09 59.77
CA LEU A 39 -10.66 -14.42 58.77
C LEU A 39 -11.66 -15.46 59.28
N THR A 40 -12.82 -15.50 58.64
CA THR A 40 -13.83 -16.55 58.79
C THR A 40 -14.07 -17.16 57.42
N ALA A 41 -13.86 -18.47 57.29
CA ALA A 41 -14.21 -19.21 56.09
C ALA A 41 -15.74 -19.27 55.96
N ALA A 42 -16.29 -18.75 54.85
CA ALA A 42 -17.72 -18.76 54.58
C ALA A 42 -18.01 -19.74 53.44
N LYS A 43 -18.37 -20.98 53.80
CA LYS A 43 -18.75 -22.06 52.88
C LYS A 43 -20.25 -22.32 52.91
N GLY A 44 -20.84 -22.53 51.74
CA GLY A 44 -22.26 -22.86 51.59
C GLY A 44 -22.62 -23.23 50.14
N ASN A 45 -23.89 -23.56 49.91
CA ASN A 45 -24.35 -24.07 48.61
C ASN A 45 -24.88 -22.97 47.66
N ILE A 46 -24.98 -21.73 48.13
CA ILE A 46 -25.64 -20.62 47.41
C ILE A 46 -24.65 -19.57 46.91
N LYS A 47 -23.67 -19.19 47.74
CA LYS A 47 -22.66 -18.18 47.41
C LYS A 47 -21.30 -18.84 47.22
N GLN A 48 -20.45 -18.25 46.38
CA GLN A 48 -19.04 -18.65 46.23
C GLN A 48 -18.40 -18.80 47.62
N HIS A 49 -17.64 -19.87 47.83
CA HIS A 49 -16.88 -20.02 49.06
C HIS A 49 -15.84 -18.91 49.12
N HIS A 50 -15.72 -18.22 50.24
CA HIS A 50 -14.74 -17.14 50.39
C HIS A 50 -14.38 -16.92 51.84
N PHE A 51 -13.27 -16.21 52.05
CA PHE A 51 -12.93 -15.64 53.33
C PHE A 51 -13.61 -14.29 53.54
N LYS A 52 -14.06 -14.07 54.78
CA LYS A 52 -14.52 -12.75 55.27
C LYS A 52 -13.67 -12.35 56.46
N HIS A 53 -13.44 -11.06 56.64
CA HIS A 53 -12.86 -10.59 57.91
C HIS A 53 -13.81 -10.94 59.06
N ALA A 54 -13.27 -11.54 60.12
CA ALA A 54 -14.05 -11.95 61.30
C ALA A 54 -14.57 -10.74 62.10
N ILE A 55 -13.88 -9.60 61.96
CA ILE A 55 -14.22 -8.28 62.49
C ILE A 55 -14.05 -7.31 61.33
N ASP A 56 -14.93 -6.32 61.20
CA ASP A 56 -14.75 -5.28 60.19
C ASP A 56 -13.45 -4.52 60.45
N SER A 57 -12.52 -4.63 59.51
CA SER A 57 -11.20 -4.03 59.60
C SER A 57 -11.01 -2.89 58.59
N GLY A 58 -12.06 -2.51 57.84
CA GLY A 58 -11.93 -1.52 56.76
C GLY A 58 -10.93 -1.89 55.66
N CYS A 59 -10.60 -3.18 55.49
CA CYS A 59 -9.56 -3.62 54.56
C CYS A 59 -10.09 -3.70 53.13
N GLU A 60 -9.65 -2.76 52.29
CA GLU A 60 -10.04 -2.66 50.88
C GLU A 60 -9.11 -3.45 49.93
N SER A 61 -7.87 -3.68 50.36
CA SER A 61 -6.79 -4.33 49.60
C SER A 61 -6.71 -5.85 49.78
N GLY A 62 -7.50 -6.43 50.69
CA GLY A 62 -7.40 -7.85 51.07
C GLY A 62 -7.55 -8.81 49.88
N LEU A 63 -8.53 -8.54 49.00
CA LEU A 63 -8.74 -9.34 47.79
C LEU A 63 -7.53 -9.26 46.85
N GLU A 64 -7.09 -8.06 46.49
CA GLU A 64 -5.97 -7.84 45.59
C GLU A 64 -4.68 -8.47 46.11
N SER A 65 -4.33 -8.22 47.38
CA SER A 65 -3.16 -8.84 48.01
C SER A 65 -3.25 -10.36 48.00
N SER A 66 -4.44 -10.94 48.23
CA SER A 66 -4.63 -12.39 48.22
C SER A 66 -4.45 -13.01 46.81
N ILE A 67 -4.89 -12.31 45.76
CA ILE A 67 -4.77 -12.77 44.36
C ILE A 67 -3.32 -12.66 43.89
N HIS A 68 -2.64 -11.52 44.14
CA HIS A 68 -1.22 -11.36 43.81
C HIS A 68 -0.36 -12.42 44.50
N LEU A 69 -0.56 -12.61 45.82
CA LEU A 69 0.22 -13.58 46.58
C LEU A 69 0.00 -15.01 46.06
N ALA A 70 -1.25 -15.38 45.76
CA ALA A 70 -1.57 -16.69 45.20
C ALA A 70 -0.92 -16.91 43.82
N ALA A 71 -0.99 -15.92 42.93
CA ALA A 71 -0.37 -16.04 41.62
C ALA A 71 1.17 -16.15 41.73
N LYS A 72 1.80 -15.34 42.58
CA LYS A 72 3.25 -15.41 42.85
C LYS A 72 3.68 -16.78 43.36
N GLU A 73 2.99 -17.29 44.38
CA GLU A 73 3.29 -18.60 44.96
C GLU A 73 3.13 -19.72 43.93
N ILE A 74 2.00 -19.76 43.20
CA ILE A 74 1.75 -20.80 42.20
C ILE A 74 2.81 -20.77 41.09
N ILE A 75 3.17 -19.59 40.57
CA ILE A 75 4.21 -19.49 39.52
C ILE A 75 5.55 -19.98 40.04
N LYS A 76 5.90 -19.63 41.29
CA LYS A 76 7.14 -20.08 41.94
C LYS A 76 7.17 -21.58 42.21
N GLU A 77 6.04 -22.17 42.61
CA GLU A 77 5.88 -23.61 42.80
C GLU A 77 6.00 -24.37 41.48
N LYS A 78 5.26 -23.93 40.44
CA LYS A 78 5.23 -24.60 39.14
C LYS A 78 6.54 -24.43 38.39
N LYS A 79 7.25 -23.30 38.57
CA LYS A 79 8.46 -22.91 37.83
C LYS A 79 8.29 -23.04 36.32
N THR A 80 7.10 -22.80 35.82
CA THR A 80 6.81 -22.83 34.39
C THR A 80 5.87 -21.70 34.03
N ILE A 81 5.89 -21.25 32.77
CA ILE A 81 4.83 -20.40 32.22
C ILE A 81 4.76 -20.55 30.70
N LYS A 82 3.57 -20.40 30.12
CA LYS A 82 3.38 -20.23 28.68
C LYS A 82 3.54 -18.76 28.32
N LEU A 83 4.43 -18.46 27.38
CA LEU A 83 4.68 -17.09 26.95
C LEU A 83 3.65 -16.61 25.91
N PRO A 84 3.31 -15.31 25.91
CA PRO A 84 2.54 -14.70 24.84
C PRO A 84 3.36 -14.62 23.55
N GLU A 85 2.68 -14.50 22.42
CA GLU A 85 3.33 -14.27 21.13
C GLU A 85 4.11 -12.94 21.13
N ASN A 86 5.29 -12.93 20.51
CA ASN A 86 6.02 -11.70 20.23
C ASN A 86 6.32 -11.61 18.74
N VAL A 87 5.59 -10.75 18.03
CA VAL A 87 5.79 -10.49 16.60
C VAL A 87 6.46 -9.13 16.43
N LEU A 88 7.55 -9.12 15.67
CA LEU A 88 8.19 -7.88 15.22
C LEU A 88 7.79 -7.62 13.78
N VAL A 89 7.28 -6.42 13.52
CA VAL A 89 6.87 -5.96 12.19
C VAL A 89 7.57 -4.65 11.87
N LEU A 90 8.16 -4.55 10.68
CA LEU A 90 8.77 -3.32 10.16
C LEU A 90 8.09 -2.91 8.86
N GLU A 91 7.93 -1.61 8.69
CA GLU A 91 7.42 -0.99 7.47
C GLU A 91 8.38 0.10 6.99
N LYS A 92 8.68 0.10 5.69
CA LYS A 92 9.39 1.19 5.00
C LYS A 92 8.76 1.41 3.62
N LYS A 93 8.84 2.63 3.10
CA LYS A 93 8.38 2.98 1.76
C LYS A 93 9.56 3.05 0.79
N ASP A 94 9.33 2.66 -0.45
CA ASP A 94 10.28 2.87 -1.54
C ASP A 94 10.20 4.30 -2.10
N SER A 95 11.03 4.60 -3.11
CA SER A 95 11.10 5.89 -3.79
C SER A 95 9.81 6.29 -4.52
N LYS A 96 8.92 5.32 -4.79
CA LYS A 96 7.59 5.55 -5.38
C LYS A 96 6.50 5.68 -4.32
N GLY A 97 6.86 5.63 -3.04
CA GLY A 97 5.94 5.72 -1.92
C GLY A 97 5.15 4.44 -1.65
N LEU A 98 5.50 3.31 -2.29
CA LEU A 98 4.83 2.03 -2.05
C LEU A 98 5.36 1.41 -0.75
N PRO A 99 4.46 0.92 0.13
CA PRO A 99 4.86 0.32 1.39
C PRO A 99 5.41 -1.09 1.20
N HIS A 100 6.46 -1.41 1.95
CA HIS A 100 7.05 -2.74 2.08
C HIS A 100 7.07 -3.13 3.55
N HIS A 101 6.60 -4.33 3.84
CA HIS A 101 6.63 -4.91 5.18
C HIS A 101 7.58 -6.12 5.23
N GLU A 102 8.13 -6.33 6.41
CA GLU A 102 8.77 -7.56 6.83
C GLU A 102 8.38 -7.85 8.28
N SER A 103 8.22 -9.13 8.61
CA SER A 103 7.82 -9.56 9.94
C SER A 103 8.53 -10.84 10.36
N THR A 104 8.81 -10.99 11.65
CA THR A 104 9.30 -12.24 12.24
C THR A 104 8.64 -12.52 13.57
N ILE A 105 8.43 -13.80 13.87
CA ILE A 105 7.95 -14.26 15.17
C ILE A 105 9.20 -14.49 16.03
N ILE A 106 9.35 -13.70 17.09
CA ILE A 106 10.45 -13.82 18.05
C ILE A 106 10.11 -14.90 19.10
N VAL A 107 8.85 -14.95 19.52
CA VAL A 107 8.33 -15.96 20.45
C VAL A 107 7.00 -16.48 19.94
N GLU A 108 6.89 -17.80 19.77
CA GLU A 108 5.65 -18.47 19.39
C GLU A 108 4.62 -18.42 20.52
N ALA A 109 3.35 -18.23 20.16
CA ALA A 109 2.24 -18.25 21.12
C ALA A 109 2.22 -19.56 21.93
N GLY A 110 2.20 -19.44 23.25
CA GLY A 110 2.07 -20.60 24.13
C GLY A 110 3.36 -21.38 24.36
N LEU A 111 4.51 -20.86 23.93
CA LEU A 111 5.82 -21.45 24.22
C LEU A 111 5.97 -21.69 25.72
N LEU A 112 6.02 -22.96 26.12
CA LEU A 112 6.15 -23.37 27.52
C LEU A 112 7.62 -23.28 27.95
N ILE A 113 7.90 -22.38 28.89
CA ILE A 113 9.21 -22.27 29.52
C ILE A 113 9.19 -22.93 30.89
N LYS A 114 10.26 -23.68 31.20
CA LYS A 114 10.57 -24.17 32.55
C LYS A 114 11.78 -23.41 33.08
N PHE A 115 11.68 -22.94 34.33
CA PHE A 115 12.67 -22.13 35.02
C PHE A 115 13.45 -22.98 36.03
N ASP A 116 14.72 -22.63 36.24
CA ASP A 116 15.55 -23.26 37.27
C ASP A 116 15.10 -22.77 38.66
N PHE A 117 14.81 -21.47 38.75
CA PHE A 117 14.29 -20.83 39.95
C PHE A 117 13.45 -19.60 39.64
N VAL A 118 12.62 -19.23 40.62
CA VAL A 118 11.74 -18.07 40.60
C VAL A 118 11.84 -17.42 41.99
N GLU A 119 12.09 -16.11 42.01
CA GLU A 119 12.18 -15.30 43.23
C GLU A 119 11.10 -14.23 43.23
N GLU A 120 10.51 -13.95 44.38
CA GLU A 120 9.45 -12.94 44.56
C GLU A 120 10.04 -11.61 45.05
N GLU A 121 9.38 -10.50 44.71
CA GLU A 121 9.61 -9.16 45.29
C GLU A 121 11.09 -8.71 45.26
N LYS A 122 11.77 -8.98 44.15
CA LYS A 122 13.18 -8.61 43.97
C LYS A 122 13.32 -7.15 43.58
N ILE A 123 14.34 -6.50 44.15
CA ILE A 123 14.79 -5.17 43.73
C ILE A 123 15.79 -5.35 42.59
N ILE A 124 15.47 -4.78 41.42
CA ILE A 124 16.32 -4.74 40.22
C ILE A 124 16.39 -3.28 39.80
N ASP A 125 17.58 -2.69 39.69
CA ASP A 125 17.76 -1.30 39.23
C ASP A 125 16.80 -0.27 39.87
N GLY A 126 16.52 -0.44 41.16
CA GLY A 126 15.63 0.44 41.93
C GLY A 126 14.12 0.24 41.69
N MET A 127 13.70 -0.81 40.98
CA MET A 127 12.31 -1.25 40.87
C MET A 127 12.09 -2.58 41.59
N ILE A 128 10.96 -2.71 42.29
CA ILE A 128 10.50 -3.99 42.85
C ILE A 128 9.69 -4.70 41.77
N VAL A 129 10.10 -5.91 41.42
CA VAL A 129 9.35 -6.80 40.50
C VAL A 129 8.55 -7.82 41.29
N ASP A 130 7.36 -8.17 40.80
CA ASP A 130 6.57 -9.23 41.44
C ASP A 130 7.31 -10.57 41.45
N LEU A 131 7.85 -10.97 40.29
CA LEU A 131 8.60 -12.21 40.12
C LEU A 131 9.79 -12.01 39.18
N LEU A 132 10.93 -12.58 39.56
CA LEU A 132 12.10 -12.76 38.71
C LEU A 132 12.34 -14.26 38.49
N ALA A 133 12.06 -14.73 37.28
CA ALA A 133 12.30 -16.11 36.87
C ALA A 133 13.63 -16.22 36.11
N LYS A 134 14.40 -17.28 36.35
CA LYS A 134 15.68 -17.51 35.66
C LYS A 134 15.76 -18.90 35.04
N LYS A 135 16.37 -18.95 33.85
CA LYS A 135 16.68 -20.18 33.12
C LYS A 135 18.06 -20.01 32.51
N GLN A 136 19.04 -20.76 33.03
CA GLN A 136 20.46 -20.56 32.73
C GLN A 136 20.83 -19.07 32.97
N GLU A 137 21.53 -18.43 32.03
CA GLU A 137 21.91 -17.02 32.11
C GLU A 137 20.77 -16.05 31.76
N LYS A 138 19.60 -16.54 31.34
CA LYS A 138 18.47 -15.69 30.93
C LYS A 138 17.51 -15.43 32.09
N GLN A 139 16.99 -14.21 32.11
CA GLN A 139 16.05 -13.73 33.11
C GLN A 139 14.73 -13.30 32.46
N LEU A 140 13.64 -13.48 33.17
CA LEU A 140 12.31 -13.02 32.82
C LEU A 140 11.66 -12.38 34.04
N ILE A 141 11.29 -11.11 33.93
CA ILE A 141 10.43 -10.41 34.88
C ILE A 141 8.98 -10.79 34.55
N ILE A 142 8.21 -11.12 35.57
CA ILE A 142 6.77 -11.39 35.45
C ILE A 142 6.06 -10.46 36.43
N GLU A 143 5.34 -9.48 35.89
CA GLU A 143 4.50 -8.56 36.65
C GLU A 143 3.05 -9.05 36.63
N ILE A 144 2.30 -8.82 37.71
CA ILE A 144 0.91 -9.23 37.81
C ILE A 144 0.03 -7.98 37.77
N TYR A 145 -0.92 -7.94 36.85
CA TYR A 145 -1.93 -6.90 36.76
C TYR A 145 -3.26 -7.41 37.31
N PHE A 146 -3.75 -6.81 38.40
CA PHE A 146 -5.14 -7.03 38.86
C PHE A 146 -5.96 -5.74 38.82
N ARG A 147 -5.50 -4.68 39.49
CA ARG A 147 -6.16 -3.36 39.46
C ARG A 147 -5.32 -2.28 38.82
N HIS A 148 -4.00 -2.40 38.91
CA HIS A 148 -3.06 -1.42 38.40
C HIS A 148 -2.08 -2.10 37.46
N ASN A 149 -2.05 -1.63 36.21
CA ASN A 149 -1.06 -2.05 35.24
C ASN A 149 0.30 -1.44 35.57
N VAL A 150 1.36 -2.01 34.99
CA VAL A 150 2.70 -1.46 35.08
C VAL A 150 2.73 -0.10 34.38
N ASP A 151 3.22 0.92 35.10
CA ASP A 151 3.34 2.27 34.59
C ASP A 151 4.53 2.46 33.63
N ASP A 152 4.51 3.58 32.90
CA ASP A 152 5.54 3.92 31.91
C ASP A 152 6.94 4.07 32.54
N GLU A 153 7.03 4.54 33.80
CA GLU A 153 8.32 4.72 34.48
C GLU A 153 8.98 3.36 34.73
N LYS A 154 8.22 2.38 35.21
CA LYS A 154 8.68 1.02 35.45
C LYS A 154 8.99 0.30 34.14
N ILE A 155 8.19 0.50 33.08
CA ILE A 155 8.51 -0.01 31.73
C ILE A 155 9.86 0.54 31.25
N GLN A 156 10.16 1.81 31.49
CA GLN A 156 11.45 2.39 31.09
C GLN A 156 12.62 1.80 31.89
N LYS A 157 12.46 1.55 33.19
CA LYS A 157 13.46 0.86 34.01
C LYS A 157 13.72 -0.57 33.52
N ILE A 158 12.66 -1.32 33.18
CA ILE A 158 12.77 -2.66 32.56
C ILE A 158 13.61 -2.59 31.29
N LYS A 159 13.29 -1.66 30.38
CA LYS A 159 14.03 -1.48 29.12
C LYS A 159 15.51 -1.16 29.37
N ASN A 160 15.80 -0.29 30.32
CA ASN A 160 17.17 0.10 30.68
C ASN A 160 17.97 -1.07 31.27
N SER A 161 17.33 -1.94 32.05
CA SER A 161 17.95 -3.16 32.62
C SER A 161 18.23 -4.25 31.57
N ASN A 162 17.65 -4.14 30.38
CA ASN A 162 17.71 -5.13 29.30
C ASN A 162 17.27 -6.55 29.74
N ILE A 163 16.28 -6.64 30.63
CA ILE A 163 15.70 -7.91 31.07
C ILE A 163 14.33 -8.09 30.44
N SER A 164 14.10 -9.21 29.76
CA SER A 164 12.79 -9.57 29.20
C SER A 164 11.72 -9.53 30.28
N ALA A 165 10.55 -8.98 29.96
CA ALA A 165 9.46 -8.80 30.92
C ALA A 165 8.09 -9.03 30.28
N ILE A 166 7.22 -9.72 31.00
CA ILE A 166 5.81 -9.88 30.67
C ILE A 166 4.93 -9.37 31.81
N GLU A 167 3.73 -8.93 31.48
CA GLU A 167 2.66 -8.63 32.42
C GLU A 167 1.55 -9.66 32.27
N LEU A 168 1.09 -10.23 33.39
CA LEU A 168 -0.01 -11.18 33.47
C LEU A 168 -1.29 -10.47 33.90
N ASP A 169 -2.30 -10.45 33.02
CA ASP A 169 -3.60 -9.85 33.26
C ASP A 169 -4.56 -10.78 34.01
N LEU A 170 -4.78 -10.44 35.28
CA LEU A 170 -5.77 -11.05 36.18
C LEU A 170 -6.99 -10.15 36.43
N SER A 171 -7.09 -8.98 35.78
CA SER A 171 -8.14 -7.98 36.05
C SER A 171 -9.58 -8.49 35.80
N ASN A 172 -9.71 -9.44 34.88
CA ASN A 172 -10.99 -9.99 34.41
C ASN A 172 -11.36 -11.35 35.01
N LEU A 173 -10.84 -11.68 36.20
CA LEU A 173 -11.17 -12.91 36.90
C LEU A 173 -12.69 -13.05 37.15
N SER A 174 -13.18 -14.28 37.11
CA SER A 174 -14.54 -14.65 37.51
C SER A 174 -14.51 -15.58 38.73
N PRO A 175 -15.63 -15.72 39.48
CA PRO A 175 -15.75 -16.73 40.53
C PRO A 175 -15.40 -18.15 40.07
N GLU A 176 -15.69 -18.46 38.81
CA GLU A 176 -15.45 -19.77 38.20
C GLU A 176 -13.95 -20.04 38.02
N ASP A 177 -13.14 -19.01 37.77
CA ASP A 177 -11.68 -19.11 37.65
C ASP A 177 -10.97 -19.37 39.00
N LEU A 178 -11.70 -19.21 40.10
CA LEU A 178 -11.21 -19.24 41.49
C LEU A 178 -11.90 -20.33 42.31
N ILE A 179 -12.39 -21.40 41.67
CA ILE A 179 -13.00 -22.55 42.35
C ILE A 179 -11.95 -23.38 43.12
N ASP A 180 -10.73 -23.47 42.59
CA ASP A 180 -9.59 -24.12 43.22
C ASP A 180 -8.24 -23.60 42.67
N ARG A 181 -7.12 -24.03 43.28
CA ARG A 181 -5.76 -23.65 42.86
C ARG A 181 -5.43 -24.08 41.42
N ASN A 182 -5.98 -25.20 40.94
CA ASN A 182 -5.66 -25.72 39.60
C ASN A 182 -6.36 -24.92 38.51
N THR A 183 -7.61 -24.53 38.74
CA THR A 183 -8.39 -23.68 37.84
C THR A 183 -7.75 -22.30 37.75
N PHE A 184 -7.33 -21.74 38.88
CA PHE A 184 -6.60 -20.47 38.90
C PHE A 184 -5.26 -20.56 38.17
N TRP A 185 -4.53 -21.67 38.34
CA TRP A 185 -3.31 -21.93 37.57
C TRP A 185 -3.56 -21.97 36.05
N ASN A 186 -4.63 -22.62 35.60
CA ASN A 186 -4.98 -22.65 34.17
C ASN A 186 -5.27 -21.24 33.63
N TYR A 187 -5.89 -20.39 34.45
CA TYR A 187 -6.12 -18.98 34.12
C TYR A 187 -4.79 -18.22 34.00
N ILE A 188 -3.90 -18.34 34.99
CA ILE A 188 -2.57 -17.72 35.00
C ILE A 188 -1.72 -18.17 33.82
N ASN A 189 -1.73 -19.47 33.53
CA ASN A 189 -0.88 -20.08 32.50
C ASN A 189 -1.52 -20.05 31.10
N ASN A 190 -2.40 -19.09 30.84
CA ASN A 190 -2.95 -18.81 29.53
C ASN A 190 -2.11 -17.72 28.83
N PRO A 191 -1.45 -18.00 27.69
CA PRO A 191 -0.65 -17.00 26.98
C PRO A 191 -1.47 -15.79 26.49
N GLU A 192 -2.78 -15.91 26.29
CA GLU A 192 -3.66 -14.78 25.90
C GLU A 192 -3.88 -13.78 27.03
N ARG A 193 -3.55 -14.16 28.27
CA ARG A 193 -3.60 -13.31 29.47
C ARG A 193 -2.25 -12.68 29.78
N ALA A 194 -1.27 -12.82 28.90
CA ALA A 194 0.04 -12.26 29.08
C ALA A 194 0.37 -11.29 27.95
N GLN A 195 1.11 -10.24 28.24
CA GLN A 195 1.65 -9.34 27.23
C GLN A 195 3.12 -9.03 27.48
N TRP A 196 3.88 -8.81 26.41
CA TRP A 196 5.28 -8.39 26.51
C TRP A 196 5.36 -6.91 26.89
N LEU A 197 6.02 -6.61 28.01
CA LEU A 197 6.43 -5.24 28.36
C LEU A 197 7.74 -4.89 27.65
N TYR A 198 8.64 -5.87 27.54
CA TYR A 198 9.91 -5.75 26.84
C TYR A 198 10.47 -7.14 26.52
N ASN A 199 11.16 -7.29 25.38
CA ASN A 199 11.88 -8.51 25.05
C ASN A 199 13.34 -8.17 24.73
N SER A 200 14.28 -8.67 25.54
CA SER A 200 15.72 -8.40 25.37
C SER A 200 16.29 -8.90 24.03
N THR A 201 15.66 -9.90 23.39
CA THR A 201 16.09 -10.38 22.06
C THR A 201 15.57 -9.52 20.91
N HIS A 202 14.73 -8.52 21.18
CA HIS A 202 14.08 -7.71 20.17
C HIS A 202 15.07 -6.88 19.34
N GLN A 203 16.15 -6.37 19.95
CA GLN A 203 17.11 -5.51 19.25
C GLN A 203 17.89 -6.27 18.17
N ASP A 204 18.34 -7.49 18.46
CA ASP A 204 19.09 -8.31 17.52
C ASP A 204 18.22 -8.72 16.32
N GLU A 205 16.97 -9.12 16.59
CA GLU A 205 16.01 -9.47 15.54
C GLU A 205 15.57 -8.25 14.73
N TYR A 206 15.46 -7.08 15.36
CA TYR A 206 15.22 -5.81 14.67
C TYR A 206 16.29 -5.50 13.64
N LEU A 207 17.57 -5.59 14.00
CA LEU A 207 18.67 -5.31 13.08
C LEU A 207 18.69 -6.27 11.89
N LYS A 208 18.42 -7.56 12.13
CA LYS A 208 18.31 -8.56 11.05
C LYS A 208 17.13 -8.27 10.13
N LEU A 209 15.96 -8.02 10.68
CA LEU A 209 14.74 -7.77 9.92
C LEU A 209 14.84 -6.46 9.12
N GLN A 210 15.43 -5.43 9.71
CA GLN A 210 15.72 -4.15 9.05
C GLN A 210 16.64 -4.36 7.85
N LYS A 211 17.73 -5.12 8.00
CA LYS A 211 18.63 -5.46 6.90
C LYS A 211 17.90 -6.18 5.76
N ASN A 212 17.02 -7.14 6.07
CA ASN A 212 16.24 -7.86 5.07
C ASN A 212 15.28 -6.93 4.32
N LEU A 213 14.57 -6.06 5.04
CA LEU A 213 13.66 -5.07 4.45
C LEU A 213 14.42 -4.08 3.54
N ASP A 214 15.59 -3.63 3.97
CA ASP A 214 16.44 -2.73 3.18
C ASP A 214 16.94 -3.39 1.90
N GLN A 215 17.37 -4.65 1.96
CA GLN A 215 17.77 -5.41 0.78
C GLN A 215 16.61 -5.62 -0.21
N LYS A 216 15.40 -5.85 0.30
CA LYS A 216 14.18 -5.98 -0.52
C LYS A 216 13.84 -4.68 -1.23
N ILE A 217 13.92 -3.56 -0.54
CA ILE A 217 13.69 -2.23 -1.12
C ILE A 217 14.79 -1.89 -2.12
N GLU A 218 16.07 -2.11 -1.80
CA GLU A 218 17.19 -1.86 -2.70
C GLU A 218 17.03 -2.63 -4.02
N LYS A 219 16.63 -3.90 -3.96
CA LYS A 219 16.34 -4.70 -5.15
C LYS A 219 15.23 -4.06 -6.01
N LYS A 220 14.18 -3.51 -5.39
CA LYS A 220 13.10 -2.80 -6.08
C LYS A 220 13.57 -1.50 -6.72
N GLU A 221 14.41 -0.73 -6.01
CA GLU A 221 15.02 0.48 -6.58
C GLU A 221 15.89 0.18 -7.80
N GLN A 222 16.69 -0.89 -7.75
CA GLN A 222 17.48 -1.34 -8.89
C GLN A 222 16.60 -1.76 -10.08
N GLU A 223 15.43 -2.38 -9.83
CA GLU A 223 14.46 -2.68 -10.88
C GLU A 223 13.91 -1.40 -11.52
N TYR A 224 13.61 -0.37 -10.73
CA TYR A 224 13.14 0.93 -11.24
C TYR A 224 14.19 1.66 -12.08
N ILE A 225 15.44 1.64 -11.63
CA ILE A 225 16.56 2.23 -12.39
C ILE A 225 16.71 1.52 -13.73
N LYS A 226 16.70 0.18 -13.76
CA LYS A 226 16.80 -0.60 -15.00
C LYS A 226 15.63 -0.35 -15.96
N GLU A 227 14.40 -0.28 -15.45
CA GLU A 227 13.23 0.05 -16.26
C GLU A 227 13.39 1.45 -16.88
N ARG A 228 13.80 2.43 -16.06
CA ARG A 228 14.04 3.80 -16.49
C ARG A 228 15.13 3.88 -17.57
N GLU A 229 16.27 3.22 -17.40
CA GLU A 229 17.35 3.18 -18.39
C GLU A 229 16.91 2.55 -19.72
N LYS A 230 16.09 1.49 -19.67
CA LYS A 230 15.55 0.84 -20.86
C LYS A 230 14.63 1.78 -21.64
N GLU A 231 13.75 2.48 -20.95
CA GLU A 231 12.84 3.44 -21.58
C GLU A 231 13.59 4.68 -22.10
N MET A 232 14.62 5.15 -21.38
CA MET A 232 15.55 6.18 -21.88
C MET A 232 16.16 5.80 -23.22
N LYS A 233 16.72 4.58 -23.34
CA LYS A 233 17.33 4.10 -24.59
C LYS A 233 16.31 4.04 -25.73
N ARG A 234 15.08 3.62 -25.43
CA ARG A 234 13.99 3.56 -26.40
C ARG A 234 13.56 4.94 -26.88
N LEU A 235 13.54 5.92 -25.97
CA LEU A 235 13.27 7.31 -26.28
C LEU A 235 14.33 7.87 -27.22
N THR A 236 15.62 7.77 -26.85
CA THR A 236 16.74 8.26 -27.67
C THR A 236 16.70 7.70 -29.09
N ARG A 237 16.50 6.39 -29.23
CA ARG A 237 16.38 5.74 -30.55
C ARG A 237 15.21 6.28 -31.37
N SER A 238 14.06 6.50 -30.74
CA SER A 238 12.88 7.06 -31.42
C SER A 238 13.13 8.51 -31.87
N ILE A 239 13.83 9.31 -31.06
CA ILE A 239 14.20 10.69 -31.40
C ILE A 239 15.15 10.72 -32.61
N GLU A 240 16.19 9.88 -32.60
CA GLU A 240 17.13 9.77 -33.72
C GLU A 240 16.43 9.34 -35.02
N GLU A 241 15.47 8.42 -34.93
CA GLU A 241 14.66 8.01 -36.08
C GLU A 241 13.80 9.14 -36.64
N VAL A 242 13.15 9.92 -35.76
CA VAL A 242 12.39 11.12 -36.17
C VAL A 242 13.29 12.17 -36.83
N LYS A 243 14.48 12.44 -36.27
CA LYS A 243 15.44 13.39 -36.86
C LYS A 243 15.87 12.95 -38.26
N ARG A 244 16.24 11.67 -38.44
CA ARG A 244 16.59 11.12 -39.75
C ARG A 244 15.46 11.25 -40.77
N ILE A 245 14.23 10.94 -40.37
CA ILE A 245 13.06 11.05 -41.25
C ILE A 245 12.80 12.50 -41.67
N LYS A 246 13.00 13.45 -40.76
CA LYS A 246 12.82 14.88 -41.04
C LYS A 246 13.88 15.40 -42.04
N GLU A 247 15.09 14.86 -41.99
CA GLU A 247 16.22 15.28 -42.83
C GLU A 247 16.26 14.54 -44.18
N ASP A 248 15.73 13.32 -44.25
CA ASP A 248 15.72 12.49 -45.46
C ASP A 248 14.39 12.60 -46.21
N SER A 249 14.33 13.55 -47.14
CA SER A 249 13.16 13.78 -48.00
C SER A 249 12.78 12.57 -48.87
N SER A 250 13.68 11.60 -49.06
CA SER A 250 13.39 10.38 -49.84
C SER A 250 12.48 9.38 -49.10
N LEU A 251 12.32 9.55 -47.77
CA LEU A 251 11.43 8.73 -46.95
C LEU A 251 10.01 9.28 -46.86
N ILE A 252 9.75 10.44 -47.47
CA ILE A 252 8.47 11.13 -47.46
C ILE A 252 7.75 10.82 -48.77
N ILE A 253 6.55 10.24 -48.66
CA ILE A 253 5.69 9.98 -49.81
C ILE A 253 5.31 11.33 -50.43
N ASN A 254 5.86 11.61 -51.61
CA ASN A 254 5.47 12.78 -52.38
C ASN A 254 4.19 12.54 -53.16
N LEU A 255 3.65 13.61 -53.73
CA LEU A 255 2.41 13.56 -54.48
C LEU A 255 2.42 12.56 -55.64
N ASP A 256 3.53 12.43 -56.37
CA ASP A 256 3.66 11.55 -57.53
C ASP A 256 3.78 10.07 -57.13
N GLU A 257 4.52 9.78 -56.06
CA GLU A 257 4.59 8.44 -55.49
C GLU A 257 3.21 7.99 -54.99
N PHE A 258 2.47 8.89 -54.34
CA PHE A 258 1.12 8.63 -53.87
C PHE A 258 0.17 8.32 -55.04
N LYS A 259 0.26 9.09 -56.14
CA LYS A 259 -0.51 8.84 -57.38
C LYS A 259 -0.19 7.47 -57.97
N ASN A 260 1.10 7.19 -58.18
CA ASN A 260 1.55 5.96 -58.83
C ASN A 260 1.20 4.71 -58.02
N ASN A 261 1.15 4.82 -56.69
CA ASN A 261 0.84 3.72 -55.78
C ASN A 261 -0.56 3.83 -55.17
N PHE A 262 -1.47 4.62 -55.75
CA PHE A 262 -2.79 4.90 -55.18
C PHE A 262 -3.58 3.62 -54.85
N ASN A 263 -3.49 2.61 -55.71
CA ASN A 263 -4.14 1.30 -55.53
C ASN A 263 -3.66 0.54 -54.27
N LEU A 264 -2.45 0.81 -53.78
CA LEU A 264 -1.94 0.23 -52.53
C LEU A 264 -2.62 0.88 -51.33
N TYR A 265 -2.69 2.22 -51.33
CA TYR A 265 -3.27 3.02 -50.26
C TYR A 265 -4.79 2.89 -50.21
N SER A 266 -5.45 2.77 -51.37
CA SER A 266 -6.90 2.65 -51.51
C SER A 266 -7.50 1.37 -50.90
N ARG A 267 -6.71 0.31 -50.72
CA ARG A 267 -7.13 -0.91 -50.00
C ARG A 267 -7.55 -0.64 -48.56
N ASN A 268 -6.95 0.38 -47.93
CA ASN A 268 -7.24 0.76 -46.55
C ASN A 268 -8.35 1.81 -46.45
N ILE A 269 -8.85 2.30 -47.59
CA ILE A 269 -9.88 3.32 -47.71
C ILE A 269 -11.25 2.63 -47.81
N PRO A 270 -12.24 2.99 -46.98
CA PRO A 270 -13.60 2.46 -47.09
C PRO A 270 -14.22 2.76 -48.45
N LYS A 271 -14.91 1.76 -49.04
CA LYS A 271 -15.51 1.83 -50.38
C LYS A 271 -16.47 3.03 -50.59
N PHE A 272 -17.10 3.53 -49.53
CA PHE A 272 -18.04 4.66 -49.60
C PHE A 272 -17.37 6.02 -49.82
N LEU A 273 -16.05 6.13 -49.66
CA LEU A 273 -15.30 7.38 -49.87
C LEU A 273 -14.92 7.64 -51.33
N ASN A 274 -15.32 6.76 -52.27
CA ASN A 274 -15.04 6.80 -53.71
C ASN A 274 -13.82 7.65 -54.12
N LEU A 275 -12.64 7.27 -53.63
CA LEU A 275 -11.41 8.01 -53.90
C LEU A 275 -10.81 7.70 -55.28
N ASN A 276 -11.52 6.96 -56.14
CA ASN A 276 -11.09 6.62 -57.51
C ASN A 276 -10.83 7.85 -58.39
N ILE A 277 -11.25 9.03 -57.93
CA ILE A 277 -11.18 10.31 -58.62
C ILE A 277 -9.99 11.15 -58.11
N LEU A 278 -9.32 10.73 -57.02
CA LEU A 278 -8.11 11.40 -56.52
C LEU A 278 -7.01 11.52 -57.60
N PRO A 279 -6.69 10.47 -58.37
CA PRO A 279 -5.70 10.57 -59.45
C PRO A 279 -6.02 11.68 -60.47
N ASP A 280 -7.29 11.90 -60.78
CA ASP A 280 -7.75 12.94 -61.72
C ASP A 280 -7.69 14.34 -61.10
N LEU A 281 -8.01 14.47 -59.80
CA LEU A 281 -7.87 15.72 -59.03
C LEU A 281 -6.42 16.15 -58.83
N LEU A 282 -5.50 15.19 -58.89
CA LEU A 282 -4.07 15.36 -58.74
C LEU A 282 -3.36 15.84 -60.02
N ASN A 283 -4.08 15.92 -61.15
CA ASN A 283 -3.63 16.50 -62.42
C ASN A 283 -4.03 17.98 -62.59
N LEU A 284 -4.74 18.57 -61.63
CA LEU A 284 -5.04 20.00 -61.65
C LEU A 284 -3.76 20.79 -61.43
N SER A 285 -3.40 21.65 -62.38
CA SER A 285 -2.32 22.63 -62.25
C SER A 285 -2.56 23.67 -61.13
N GLU A 286 -3.69 23.59 -60.43
CA GLU A 286 -4.10 24.45 -59.32
C GLU A 286 -4.82 23.62 -58.24
N LEU A 287 -4.07 23.08 -57.26
CA LEU A 287 -4.68 22.58 -56.03
C LEU A 287 -5.28 23.76 -55.25
N PRO A 288 -6.44 23.62 -54.61
CA PRO A 288 -7.00 24.71 -53.80
C PRO A 288 -6.07 25.13 -52.67
N ASP A 289 -6.07 26.42 -52.31
CA ASP A 289 -5.14 27.00 -51.31
C ASP A 289 -5.18 26.37 -49.90
N PHE A 290 -6.23 25.59 -49.60
CA PHE A 290 -6.36 24.83 -48.35
C PHE A 290 -5.79 23.40 -48.42
N ILE A 291 -5.27 23.01 -49.58
CA ILE A 291 -4.48 21.81 -49.82
C ILE A 291 -3.03 22.28 -50.02
N ASN A 292 -2.08 21.66 -49.32
CA ASN A 292 -0.68 22.12 -49.19
C ASN A 292 -0.48 23.34 -48.26
N LEU A 293 -1.39 23.54 -47.29
CA LEU A 293 -1.21 24.54 -46.24
C LEU A 293 0.04 24.21 -45.41
N LYS A 294 0.94 25.17 -45.25
CA LYS A 294 2.11 25.03 -44.37
C LYS A 294 1.68 25.08 -42.90
N VAL A 295 1.76 23.94 -42.23
CA VAL A 295 1.51 23.77 -40.79
C VAL A 295 2.74 23.14 -40.13
N GLN A 296 2.95 23.40 -38.84
CA GLN A 296 4.09 22.86 -38.09
C GLN A 296 4.14 21.33 -38.23
N ASP A 297 5.31 20.81 -38.64
CA ASP A 297 5.60 19.40 -38.94
C ASP A 297 4.78 18.78 -40.08
N GLY A 298 3.92 19.55 -40.74
CA GLY A 298 2.97 19.05 -41.75
C GLY A 298 3.62 18.34 -42.93
N ASP A 299 4.83 18.72 -43.32
CA ASP A 299 5.46 18.19 -44.54
C ASP A 299 6.01 16.76 -44.39
N TRP A 300 6.00 16.19 -43.18
CA TRP A 300 6.60 14.87 -42.93
C TRP A 300 5.90 14.06 -41.83
N ILE A 301 5.08 14.66 -40.96
CA ILE A 301 4.53 14.01 -39.74
C ILE A 301 3.64 12.78 -40.01
N TYR A 302 3.10 12.66 -41.22
CA TYR A 302 2.37 11.49 -41.69
C TYR A 302 3.18 10.56 -42.62
N GLY A 303 4.48 10.82 -42.79
CA GLY A 303 5.32 10.14 -43.78
C GLY A 303 4.95 10.48 -45.21
N SER A 304 4.31 11.63 -45.42
CA SER A 304 3.94 12.16 -46.71
C SER A 304 4.06 13.67 -46.69
N GLU A 305 4.14 14.27 -47.88
CA GLU A 305 4.06 15.73 -48.03
C GLU A 305 2.75 16.27 -47.46
N GLY A 306 2.76 17.57 -47.12
CA GLY A 306 1.61 18.30 -46.57
C GLY A 306 0.35 18.15 -47.42
N CYS A 307 0.50 18.27 -48.73
CA CYS A 307 -0.59 18.14 -49.69
C CYS A 307 -1.27 16.76 -49.67
N VAL A 308 -0.51 15.68 -49.52
CA VAL A 308 -1.03 14.29 -49.60
C VAL A 308 -1.99 14.01 -48.46
N TRP A 309 -1.57 14.21 -47.21
CA TRP A 309 -2.46 13.92 -46.07
C TRP A 309 -3.59 14.95 -45.96
N GLN A 310 -3.38 16.20 -46.36
CA GLN A 310 -4.44 17.22 -46.39
C GLN A 310 -5.51 16.87 -47.43
N LEU A 311 -5.13 16.35 -48.59
CA LEU A 311 -6.06 15.86 -49.60
C LEU A 311 -6.89 14.68 -49.08
N ILE A 312 -6.23 13.74 -48.38
CA ILE A 312 -6.90 12.62 -47.72
C ILE A 312 -7.89 13.14 -46.65
N VAL A 313 -7.50 14.11 -45.83
CA VAL A 313 -8.40 14.76 -44.86
C VAL A 313 -9.59 15.40 -45.56
N TYR A 314 -9.36 16.20 -46.59
CA TYR A 314 -10.43 16.87 -47.30
C TYR A 314 -11.43 15.87 -47.92
N SER A 315 -10.92 14.82 -48.57
CA SER A 315 -11.78 13.76 -49.12
C SER A 315 -12.62 13.05 -48.06
N MET A 316 -12.19 13.02 -46.79
CA MET A 316 -12.98 12.49 -45.68
C MET A 316 -14.10 13.41 -45.22
N LEU A 317 -13.87 14.72 -45.30
CA LEU A 317 -14.82 15.72 -44.83
C LEU A 317 -15.99 15.83 -45.80
N TYR A 318 -15.73 15.73 -47.10
CA TYR A 318 -16.77 15.93 -48.12
C TYR A 318 -18.04 15.07 -47.97
N PRO A 319 -17.97 13.73 -47.87
CA PRO A 319 -19.18 12.91 -47.74
C PRO A 319 -19.85 13.05 -46.37
N ARG A 320 -19.26 13.81 -45.44
CA ARG A 320 -19.70 13.94 -44.04
C ARG A 320 -20.26 15.31 -43.69
N VAL A 321 -20.69 16.09 -44.68
CA VAL A 321 -21.37 17.37 -44.43
C VAL A 321 -22.56 17.14 -43.49
N GLY A 322 -22.62 17.91 -42.40
CA GLY A 322 -23.62 17.74 -41.34
C GLY A 322 -23.22 16.77 -40.23
N GLU A 323 -22.04 16.15 -40.28
CA GLU A 323 -21.52 15.27 -39.23
C GLU A 323 -20.46 15.95 -38.34
N ILE A 324 -20.11 15.28 -37.23
CA ILE A 324 -19.03 15.69 -36.33
C ILE A 324 -17.77 14.85 -36.61
N MET A 325 -16.66 15.54 -36.83
CA MET A 325 -15.33 14.99 -37.01
C MET A 325 -14.43 15.28 -35.80
N THR A 326 -13.56 14.34 -35.43
CA THR A 326 -12.64 14.53 -34.29
C THR A 326 -11.19 14.37 -34.73
N ILE A 327 -10.27 15.11 -34.09
CA ILE A 327 -8.82 14.98 -34.35
C ILE A 327 -8.35 13.53 -34.12
N LYS A 328 -8.84 12.87 -33.07
CA LYS A 328 -8.51 11.47 -32.77
C LYS A 328 -8.92 10.52 -33.90
N PHE A 329 -10.13 10.71 -34.44
CA PHE A 329 -10.61 9.89 -35.56
C PHE A 329 -9.75 10.13 -36.81
N THR A 330 -9.52 11.39 -37.17
CA THR A 330 -8.70 11.79 -38.33
C THR A 330 -7.28 11.26 -38.22
N ASP A 331 -6.62 11.43 -37.06
CA ASP A 331 -5.27 10.94 -36.78
C ASP A 331 -5.16 9.41 -36.94
N LYS A 332 -6.11 8.66 -36.34
CA LYS A 332 -6.15 7.19 -36.46
C LYS A 332 -6.32 6.75 -37.91
N TRP A 333 -7.09 7.51 -38.68
CA TRP A 333 -7.41 7.17 -40.06
C TRP A 333 -6.25 7.46 -41.00
N LEU A 334 -5.62 8.64 -40.88
CA LEU A 334 -4.40 8.97 -41.61
C LEU A 334 -3.30 7.93 -41.37
N LYS A 335 -3.10 7.52 -40.10
CA LYS A 335 -2.14 6.46 -39.74
C LYS A 335 -2.44 5.10 -40.37
N LYS A 336 -3.70 4.82 -40.69
CA LYS A 336 -4.12 3.57 -41.33
C LYS A 336 -3.87 3.60 -42.84
N ILE A 337 -4.03 4.77 -43.47
CA ILE A 337 -3.86 4.92 -44.92
C ILE A 337 -2.39 5.13 -45.25
N LEU A 338 -1.76 6.11 -44.63
CA LEU A 338 -0.36 6.47 -44.82
C LEU A 338 0.50 5.64 -43.87
N VAL A 339 0.48 4.32 -44.03
CA VAL A 339 1.31 3.41 -43.23
C VAL A 339 2.77 3.75 -43.50
N SER A 340 3.39 4.50 -42.59
CA SER A 340 4.74 5.02 -42.76
C SER A 340 5.63 4.67 -41.57
N LYS A 341 6.94 4.62 -41.83
CA LYS A 341 7.96 4.44 -40.79
C LYS A 341 7.99 5.61 -39.77
N VAL A 342 7.35 6.74 -40.11
CA VAL A 342 7.25 7.94 -39.27
C VAL A 342 6.34 7.77 -38.07
N HIS A 343 5.29 6.94 -38.20
CA HIS A 343 4.25 6.85 -37.18
C HIS A 343 4.69 6.23 -35.86
N ASN A 344 5.48 5.16 -35.92
CA ASN A 344 5.89 4.44 -34.72
C ASN A 344 6.85 5.24 -33.83
N PRO A 345 7.90 5.91 -34.36
CA PRO A 345 8.80 6.75 -33.57
C PRO A 345 8.08 7.92 -32.90
N VAL A 346 7.24 8.65 -33.65
CA VAL A 346 6.47 9.79 -33.11
C VAL A 346 5.50 9.34 -32.01
N LYS A 347 4.82 8.22 -32.22
CA LYS A 347 3.92 7.62 -31.22
C LYS A 347 4.67 7.20 -29.96
N ASN A 348 5.83 6.56 -30.10
CA ASN A 348 6.65 6.12 -28.96
C ASN A 348 7.11 7.32 -28.12
N ILE A 349 7.57 8.40 -28.76
CA ILE A 349 7.96 9.63 -28.05
C ILE A 349 6.77 10.22 -27.28
N SER A 350 5.58 10.27 -27.88
CA SER A 350 4.37 10.78 -27.22
C SER A 350 4.00 9.96 -25.98
N ILE A 351 4.02 8.62 -26.08
CA ILE A 351 3.71 7.73 -24.96
C ILE A 351 4.73 7.90 -23.82
N LEU A 352 6.02 7.98 -24.17
CA LEU A 352 7.10 8.14 -23.19
C LEU A 352 7.05 9.51 -22.52
N ARG A 353 6.63 10.56 -23.22
CA ARG A 353 6.41 11.90 -22.65
C ARG A 353 5.31 11.94 -21.61
N GLU A 354 4.21 11.22 -21.84
CA GLU A 354 3.12 11.14 -20.86
C GLU A 354 3.53 10.34 -19.64
N ARG A 355 4.26 9.24 -19.85
CA ARG A 355 4.64 8.32 -18.77
C ARG A 355 5.84 8.78 -17.95
N PHE A 356 6.77 9.52 -18.57
CA PHE A 356 8.01 10.00 -17.96
C PHE A 356 8.33 11.44 -18.41
N PRO A 357 7.53 12.43 -17.98
CA PRO A 357 7.70 13.82 -18.41
C PRO A 357 9.08 14.39 -18.07
N GLU A 358 9.68 13.98 -16.96
CA GLU A 358 11.01 14.38 -16.48
C GLU A 358 12.17 13.86 -17.34
N ILE A 359 12.00 12.65 -17.89
CA ILE A 359 12.95 12.04 -18.83
C ILE A 359 12.92 12.79 -20.17
N VAL A 360 11.72 13.14 -20.61
CA VAL A 360 11.50 13.79 -21.89
C VAL A 360 11.95 15.24 -21.84
N SER A 361 11.59 16.01 -20.82
CA SER A 361 11.94 17.43 -20.72
C SER A 361 13.45 17.69 -20.69
N SER A 362 14.25 16.78 -20.14
CA SER A 362 15.70 16.92 -20.01
C SER A 362 16.48 16.59 -21.28
N ASN A 363 15.92 15.78 -22.19
CA ASN A 363 16.65 15.23 -23.35
C ASN A 363 16.07 15.65 -24.71
N LEU A 364 15.02 16.47 -24.75
CA LEU A 364 14.33 16.81 -25.99
C LEU A 364 14.44 18.30 -26.35
N PRO A 365 14.75 18.63 -27.62
CA PRO A 365 14.55 19.97 -28.13
C PRO A 365 13.05 20.31 -28.12
N GLY A 366 12.71 21.59 -27.90
CA GLY A 366 11.34 22.09 -27.71
C GLY A 366 10.33 21.84 -28.85
N ASP A 367 10.76 21.29 -29.99
CA ASP A 367 9.95 21.02 -31.17
C ASP A 367 9.68 19.51 -31.36
N ILE A 368 9.10 18.85 -30.34
CA ILE A 368 8.61 17.48 -30.55
C ILE A 368 7.35 17.52 -31.41
N PRO A 369 7.35 16.81 -32.54
CA PRO A 369 6.25 16.81 -33.48
C PRO A 369 5.03 16.10 -32.88
N ASN A 370 3.85 16.72 -33.00
CA ASN A 370 2.61 16.19 -32.43
C ASN A 370 1.51 16.18 -33.49
N THR A 371 1.10 14.98 -33.91
CA THR A 371 0.11 14.80 -34.97
C THR A 371 -1.22 15.49 -34.68
N TRP A 372 -1.65 15.51 -33.41
CA TRP A 372 -2.89 16.19 -32.99
C TRP A 372 -2.73 17.72 -32.99
N LYS A 373 -1.57 18.24 -32.62
CA LYS A 373 -1.26 19.67 -32.71
C LYS A 373 -1.27 20.11 -34.17
N THR A 374 -0.59 19.38 -35.05
CA THR A 374 -0.55 19.64 -36.50
C THR A 374 -1.94 19.60 -37.13
N LEU A 375 -2.74 18.55 -36.85
CA LEU A 375 -4.12 18.45 -37.34
C LEU A 375 -5.00 19.57 -36.80
N ARG A 376 -4.89 19.92 -35.52
CA ARG A 376 -5.69 21.00 -34.94
C ARG A 376 -5.39 22.33 -35.60
N THR A 377 -4.12 22.62 -35.88
CA THR A 377 -3.72 23.82 -36.63
C THR A 377 -4.36 23.85 -38.01
N TYR A 378 -4.34 22.72 -38.72
CA TYR A 378 -5.00 22.58 -40.02
C TYR A 378 -6.53 22.74 -39.96
N PHE A 379 -7.19 22.07 -39.01
CA PHE A 379 -8.64 22.15 -38.82
C PHE A 379 -9.09 23.56 -38.43
N ASN A 380 -8.32 24.25 -37.60
CA ASN A 380 -8.58 25.66 -37.27
C ASN A 380 -8.50 26.57 -38.51
N TYR A 381 -7.62 26.26 -39.47
CA TYR A 381 -7.58 26.97 -40.75
C TYR A 381 -8.83 26.67 -41.59
N LEU A 382 -9.25 25.41 -41.67
CA LEU A 382 -10.52 25.03 -42.32
C LEU A 382 -11.73 25.71 -41.67
N CYS A 383 -11.70 25.97 -40.35
CA CYS A 383 -12.73 26.78 -39.69
C CYS A 383 -12.77 28.22 -40.20
N LYS A 384 -11.61 28.84 -40.43
CA LYS A 384 -11.56 30.21 -40.99
C LYS A 384 -12.13 30.28 -42.41
N LEU A 385 -12.08 29.18 -43.15
CA LEU A 385 -12.67 29.06 -44.48
C LEU A 385 -14.16 28.67 -44.48
N GLY A 386 -14.78 28.57 -43.29
CA GLY A 386 -16.19 28.18 -43.15
C GLY A 386 -16.47 26.72 -43.53
N MET A 387 -15.44 25.87 -43.58
CA MET A 387 -15.57 24.45 -43.91
C MET A 387 -15.87 23.58 -42.69
N LEU A 388 -15.46 24.06 -41.51
CA LEU A 388 -15.65 23.40 -40.23
C LEU A 388 -16.09 24.42 -39.18
N SER A 389 -16.87 23.99 -38.19
CA SER A 389 -17.15 24.76 -36.99
C SER A 389 -16.52 24.09 -35.77
N ASN A 390 -15.73 24.82 -34.99
CA ASN A 390 -15.06 24.28 -33.80
C ASN A 390 -16.08 24.10 -32.66
N MET A 391 -16.27 22.86 -32.22
CA MET A 391 -17.22 22.50 -31.16
C MET A 391 -16.53 22.33 -29.80
N GLY A 392 -15.22 22.58 -29.70
CA GLY A 392 -14.42 22.34 -28.50
C GLY A 392 -13.91 20.90 -28.39
N HIS A 393 -13.00 20.64 -27.43
CA HIS A 393 -12.48 19.30 -27.10
C HIS A 393 -11.98 18.43 -28.28
N ASN A 394 -11.39 19.04 -29.33
CA ASN A 394 -10.98 18.35 -30.57
C ASN A 394 -12.12 17.86 -31.49
N CYS A 395 -13.33 18.40 -31.33
CA CYS A 395 -14.50 18.10 -32.15
C CYS A 395 -14.82 19.26 -33.09
N PHE A 396 -15.18 18.94 -34.34
CA PHE A 396 -15.46 19.91 -35.39
C PHE A 396 -16.69 19.46 -36.19
N PHE A 397 -17.65 20.34 -36.38
CA PHE A 397 -18.82 20.09 -37.23
C PHE A 397 -18.46 20.41 -38.69
N VAL A 398 -18.88 19.55 -39.63
CA VAL A 398 -18.57 19.72 -41.06
C VAL A 398 -19.64 20.56 -41.73
N GLU A 399 -19.26 21.77 -42.14
CA GLU A 399 -20.19 22.75 -42.71
C GLU A 399 -20.46 22.50 -44.19
N LYS A 400 -21.65 22.89 -44.64
CA LYS A 400 -22.01 22.91 -46.06
C LYS A 400 -21.42 24.19 -46.68
N ASN A 401 -20.28 24.07 -47.35
CA ASN A 401 -19.60 25.24 -47.90
C ASN A 401 -20.21 25.70 -49.25
N ASN A 402 -20.47 27.00 -49.40
CA ASN A 402 -21.11 27.62 -50.58
C ASN A 402 -20.13 28.38 -51.50
N SER A 403 -18.82 28.26 -51.30
CA SER A 403 -17.84 29.02 -52.09
C SER A 403 -17.69 28.49 -53.53
N CYS A 404 -17.76 29.38 -54.52
CA CYS A 404 -17.85 29.06 -55.94
C CYS A 404 -16.65 28.24 -56.47
N LYS A 405 -15.42 28.56 -56.04
CA LYS A 405 -14.19 27.84 -56.45
C LYS A 405 -14.10 26.40 -55.89
N GLN A 406 -14.62 26.17 -54.69
CA GLN A 406 -14.65 24.83 -54.08
C GLN A 406 -15.78 23.98 -54.64
N GLY A 407 -16.94 24.58 -54.94
CA GLY A 407 -18.04 23.90 -55.63
C GLY A 407 -17.63 23.28 -56.97
N ASP A 408 -16.73 23.93 -57.71
CA ASP A 408 -16.22 23.39 -58.98
C ASP A 408 -15.13 22.32 -58.82
N PHE A 409 -14.30 22.39 -57.76
CA PHE A 409 -13.42 21.29 -57.38
C PHE A 409 -14.24 20.06 -56.92
N MET A 410 -15.35 20.30 -56.20
CA MET A 410 -16.29 19.28 -55.71
C MET A 410 -17.17 18.65 -56.79
N LYS A 411 -17.43 19.33 -57.92
CA LYS A 411 -18.08 18.72 -59.09
C LYS A 411 -17.14 17.80 -59.86
N LYS A 412 -15.82 17.90 -59.62
CA LYS A 412 -14.78 17.07 -60.22
C LYS A 412 -14.41 15.86 -59.34
N ILE A 413 -14.83 15.83 -58.07
CA ILE A 413 -14.89 14.65 -57.18
C ILE A 413 -16.31 14.07 -57.29
#